data_AF-A0AAD4ZLB3-F1
#
_entry.id   AF-A0AAD4ZLB3-F1
#
_cell.length_a   1.000
_cell.length_b   1.000
_cell.length_c   1.000
_cell.angle_alpha   90.00
_cell.angle_beta   90.00
_cell.angle_gamma   90.00
#
_symmetry.space_group_name_H-M   'P 1'
#
loop_
_entity.id
_entity.type
_entity.pdbx_description
1 polymer ?
#
loop_
_entity_poly.entity_id
_entity_poly.type
_entity_poly.pdbx_seq_one_letter_code
_entity_poly.pdbx_strand_id
1 'polypeptide(L)'
;MASTTKELAFKGDPETGVSSKDITISHNPNISARLYLPNLPQNQIQKLPILVYFHGGVFCIESAFSLHAHSYLNWLVSEAQVVAVSVEYRLAQRTYFLFDVEQMADFVAVELEKGQPKGEDFEKTLEYKAWDFVYPSAPGGLDNPMLNPVGEVELFEVEGEEHCYHLRSETETENVKKLLKRLASFLV
;
A
#
# COMPACT_ATOMS: atom_id res chain seq x y z
N MET A 1 -14.82 -24.32 40.80
CA MET A 1 -15.13 -23.03 40.15
C MET A 1 -14.61 -23.09 38.73
N ALA A 2 -15.50 -23.07 37.73
CA ALA A 2 -15.10 -23.01 36.33
C ALA A 2 -14.67 -21.57 36.02
N SER A 3 -13.41 -21.40 35.61
CA SER A 3 -12.87 -20.12 35.18
C SER A 3 -13.36 -19.86 33.76
N THR A 4 -14.36 -18.99 33.63
CA THR A 4 -14.83 -18.52 32.33
C THR A 4 -13.79 -17.57 31.76
N THR A 5 -12.91 -18.06 30.89
CA THR A 5 -12.16 -17.22 29.97
C THR A 5 -13.19 -16.49 29.09
N LYS A 6 -13.51 -15.25 29.45
CA LYS A 6 -14.10 -14.31 28.50
C LYS A 6 -13.04 -14.06 27.45
N GLU A 7 -13.09 -14.85 26.38
CA GLU A 7 -12.49 -14.47 25.11
C GLU A 7 -13.13 -13.13 24.75
N LEU A 8 -12.38 -12.05 24.90
CA LEU A 8 -12.78 -10.73 24.41
C LEU A 8 -12.96 -10.91 22.91
N ALA A 9 -14.22 -11.01 22.46
CA ALA A 9 -14.54 -10.95 21.05
C ALA A 9 -13.82 -9.71 20.50
N PHE A 10 -12.87 -9.92 19.60
CA PHE A 10 -12.23 -8.82 18.89
C PHE A 10 -13.36 -8.01 18.26
N LYS A 11 -13.59 -6.79 18.76
CA LYS A 11 -14.61 -5.92 18.19
C LYS A 11 -14.06 -5.45 16.85
N GLY A 12 -14.61 -5.98 15.76
CA GLY A 12 -14.27 -5.54 14.42
C GLY A 12 -14.57 -4.06 14.23
N ASP A 13 -13.94 -3.49 13.21
CA ASP A 13 -14.22 -2.16 12.73
C ASP A 13 -15.73 -1.96 12.51
N PRO A 14 -16.35 -0.88 13.02
CA PRO A 14 -17.80 -0.72 12.97
C PRO A 14 -18.39 -0.63 11.55
N GLU A 15 -17.62 -0.13 10.59
CA GLU A 15 -18.08 0.10 9.21
C GLU A 15 -17.93 -1.17 8.37
N THR A 16 -16.78 -1.83 8.50
CA THR A 16 -16.37 -2.94 7.62
C THR A 16 -16.50 -4.32 8.28
N GLY A 17 -16.65 -4.37 9.61
CA GLY A 17 -16.64 -5.60 10.41
C GLY A 17 -15.27 -6.27 10.54
N VAL A 18 -14.23 -5.70 9.92
CA VAL A 18 -12.87 -6.28 9.88
C VAL A 18 -12.24 -6.23 11.26
N SER A 19 -11.74 -7.38 11.72
CA SER A 19 -10.95 -7.44 12.95
C SER A 19 -9.48 -7.28 12.63
N SER A 20 -8.73 -6.52 13.43
CA SER A 20 -7.29 -6.35 13.23
C SER A 20 -6.50 -6.59 14.50
N LYS A 21 -5.26 -7.07 14.36
CA LYS A 21 -4.37 -7.36 15.49
C LYS A 21 -2.91 -7.13 15.14
N ASP A 22 -2.22 -6.39 16.00
CA ASP A 22 -0.76 -6.20 15.90
C ASP A 22 -0.02 -7.42 16.46
N ILE A 23 0.99 -7.85 15.74
CA ILE A 23 1.84 -8.98 16.10
C ILE A 23 3.31 -8.62 15.94
N THR A 24 4.15 -9.25 16.75
CA THR A 24 5.60 -9.32 16.52
C THR A 24 5.91 -10.67 15.89
N ILE A 25 6.53 -10.63 14.70
CA ILE A 25 6.94 -11.81 13.93
C ILE A 25 8.32 -12.30 14.41
N SER A 26 9.24 -11.37 14.67
CA SER A 26 10.57 -11.68 15.20
C SER A 26 11.02 -10.57 16.13
N HIS A 27 11.75 -10.92 17.19
CA HIS A 27 12.38 -9.95 18.10
C HIS A 27 13.82 -9.61 17.70
N ASN A 28 14.45 -10.42 16.84
CA ASN A 28 15.81 -10.16 16.37
C ASN A 28 16.00 -10.69 14.92
N PRO A 29 15.99 -9.80 13.90
CA PRO A 29 15.65 -8.38 13.99
C PRO A 29 14.19 -8.16 14.41
N ASN A 30 13.86 -7.00 14.98
CA ASN A 30 12.47 -6.67 15.30
C ASN A 30 11.66 -6.53 14.00
N ILE A 31 10.70 -7.43 13.80
CA ILE A 31 9.78 -7.44 12.65
C ILE A 31 8.37 -7.56 13.23
N SER A 32 7.50 -6.64 12.84
CA SER A 32 6.10 -6.61 13.28
C SER A 32 5.17 -6.51 12.08
N ALA A 33 3.90 -6.80 12.30
CA ALA A 33 2.85 -6.66 11.31
C ALA A 33 1.50 -6.41 11.98
N ARG A 34 0.56 -5.82 11.22
CA ARG A 34 -0.86 -5.83 11.56
C ARG A 34 -1.58 -6.84 10.70
N LEU A 35 -2.25 -7.80 11.34
CA LEU A 35 -3.13 -8.77 10.70
C LEU A 35 -4.54 -8.20 10.59
N TYR A 36 -5.22 -8.50 9.48
CA TYR A 36 -6.62 -8.16 9.25
C TYR A 36 -7.39 -9.40 8.87
N LEU A 37 -8.53 -9.62 9.53
CA LEU A 37 -9.42 -10.73 9.29
C LEU A 37 -10.81 -10.19 8.90
N PRO A 38 -11.32 -10.56 7.70
CA PRO A 38 -12.64 -10.12 7.26
C PRO A 38 -13.74 -10.72 8.14
N ASN A 39 -14.88 -10.05 8.22
CA ASN A 39 -16.05 -10.62 8.86
C ASN A 39 -16.63 -11.72 7.97
N LEU A 40 -16.44 -12.98 8.35
CA LEU A 40 -16.90 -14.14 7.60
C LEU A 40 -18.21 -14.70 8.16
N PRO A 41 -19.11 -15.21 7.31
CA PRO A 41 -20.29 -15.93 7.78
C PRO A 41 -19.86 -17.18 8.56
N GLN A 42 -20.30 -17.29 9.82
CA GLN A 42 -19.89 -18.31 10.79
C GLN A 42 -20.14 -19.78 10.38
N ASN A 43 -20.85 -20.01 9.27
CA ASN A 43 -21.36 -21.33 8.88
C ASN A 43 -20.60 -21.97 7.71
N GLN A 44 -19.45 -21.44 7.28
CA GLN A 44 -18.65 -22.04 6.22
C GLN A 44 -17.14 -22.02 6.54
N ILE A 45 -16.49 -23.17 6.39
CA ILE A 45 -15.02 -23.24 6.35
C ILE A 45 -14.60 -22.82 4.94
N GLN A 46 -14.15 -21.58 4.80
CA GLN A 46 -13.62 -21.04 3.55
C GLN A 46 -12.10 -20.90 3.63
N LYS A 47 -11.40 -21.33 2.58
CA LYS A 47 -9.99 -20.95 2.39
C LYS A 47 -9.96 -19.52 1.87
N LEU A 48 -9.19 -18.66 2.52
CA LEU A 48 -9.01 -17.28 2.10
C LEU A 48 -7.62 -17.06 1.48
N PRO A 49 -7.52 -16.25 0.42
CA PRO A 49 -6.25 -15.69 -0.02
C PRO A 49 -5.60 -14.84 1.08
N ILE A 50 -4.26 -14.77 1.04
CA ILE A 50 -3.48 -13.92 1.93
C ILE A 50 -2.88 -12.79 1.10
N LEU A 51 -3.27 -11.56 1.39
CA LEU A 51 -2.68 -10.35 0.85
C LEU A 51 -1.53 -9.91 1.76
N VAL A 52 -0.29 -9.94 1.26
CA VAL A 52 0.86 -9.33 1.94
C VAL A 52 0.98 -7.89 1.46
N TYR A 53 0.75 -6.93 2.36
CA TYR A 53 0.74 -5.50 2.05
C TYR A 53 1.97 -4.81 2.61
N PHE A 54 2.60 -3.99 1.76
CA PHE A 54 3.68 -3.08 2.13
C PHE A 54 3.18 -1.65 1.94
N HIS A 55 3.23 -0.85 3.00
CA HIS A 55 2.78 0.53 2.92
C HIS A 55 3.69 1.37 2.01
N GLY A 56 3.14 2.47 1.48
CA GLY A 56 3.91 3.46 0.73
C GLY A 56 4.81 4.30 1.63
N GLY A 57 5.19 5.50 1.16
CA GLY A 57 6.01 6.42 1.94
C GLY A 57 7.49 6.45 1.56
N VAL A 58 7.79 6.10 0.30
CA VAL A 58 9.13 6.25 -0.32
C VAL A 58 10.24 5.63 0.56
N PHE A 59 9.92 4.49 1.18
CA PHE A 59 10.78 3.74 2.11
C PHE A 59 11.26 4.48 3.38
N CYS A 60 10.85 5.74 3.60
CA CYS A 60 11.39 6.60 4.65
C CYS A 60 10.34 7.14 5.63
N ILE A 61 9.05 7.05 5.29
CA ILE A 61 7.91 7.51 6.11
C ILE A 61 6.77 6.49 6.05
N GLU A 62 5.68 6.76 6.79
CA GLU A 62 4.54 5.86 7.02
C GLU A 62 4.85 4.63 7.88
N SER A 63 3.80 3.88 8.22
CA SER A 63 3.86 2.67 9.05
C SER A 63 2.66 1.77 8.75
N ALA A 64 2.81 0.46 8.94
CA ALA A 64 1.72 -0.51 8.95
C ALA A 64 0.66 -0.21 10.01
N PHE A 65 1.01 0.60 11.02
CA PHE A 65 0.14 1.00 12.12
C PHE A 65 -0.51 2.38 11.92
N SER A 66 -0.23 3.06 10.80
CA SER A 66 -0.80 4.39 10.51
C SER A 66 -2.30 4.33 10.27
N LEU A 67 -2.98 5.45 10.52
CA LEU A 67 -4.43 5.56 10.29
C LEU A 67 -4.79 5.35 8.81
N HIS A 68 -3.98 5.89 7.90
CA HIS A 68 -4.18 5.76 6.46
C HIS A 68 -4.12 4.29 6.02
N ALA A 69 -3.06 3.57 6.41
CA ALA A 69 -2.93 2.14 6.11
C ALA A 69 -4.06 1.34 6.77
N HIS A 70 -4.48 1.73 7.97
CA HIS A 70 -5.55 1.05 8.69
C HIS A 70 -6.91 1.16 8.01
N SER A 71 -7.37 2.38 7.71
CA SER A 71 -8.67 2.60 7.07
C SER A 71 -8.71 1.97 5.67
N TYR A 72 -7.65 2.14 4.89
CA TYR A 72 -7.54 1.55 3.55
C TYR A 72 -7.64 0.01 3.59
N LEU A 73 -6.90 -0.65 4.49
CA LEU A 73 -6.91 -2.11 4.59
C LEU A 73 -8.22 -2.66 5.16
N ASN A 74 -8.89 -1.97 6.08
CA ASN A 74 -10.22 -2.40 6.55
C ASN A 74 -11.21 -2.50 5.38
N TRP A 75 -11.27 -1.46 4.54
CA TRP A 75 -12.14 -1.47 3.37
C TRP A 75 -11.73 -2.54 2.37
N LEU A 76 -10.46 -2.58 1.96
CA LEU A 76 -10.00 -3.55 0.96
C LEU A 76 -10.20 -5.00 1.41
N VAL A 77 -9.93 -5.31 2.68
CA VAL A 77 -10.15 -6.65 3.26
C VAL A 77 -11.63 -7.02 3.27
N SER A 78 -12.50 -6.08 3.63
CA SER A 78 -13.95 -6.31 3.63
C SER A 78 -14.51 -6.53 2.22
N GLU A 79 -14.03 -5.80 1.23
CA GLU A 79 -14.52 -5.95 -0.15
C GLU A 79 -13.93 -7.17 -0.86
N ALA A 80 -12.62 -7.44 -0.69
CA ALA A 80 -11.96 -8.57 -1.35
C ALA A 80 -12.15 -9.90 -0.60
N GLN A 81 -12.62 -9.87 0.65
CA GLN A 81 -12.76 -11.06 1.50
C GLN A 81 -11.45 -11.84 1.63
N VAL A 82 -10.34 -11.15 1.92
CA VAL A 82 -8.99 -11.72 2.06
C VAL A 82 -8.44 -11.54 3.46
N VAL A 83 -7.49 -12.37 3.88
CA VAL A 83 -6.68 -12.06 5.07
C VAL A 83 -5.56 -11.12 4.63
N ALA A 84 -5.38 -9.97 5.30
CA ALA A 84 -4.25 -9.09 5.01
C ALA A 84 -3.19 -9.13 6.11
N VAL A 85 -1.93 -9.06 5.68
CA VAL A 85 -0.73 -8.92 6.53
C VAL A 85 -0.04 -7.62 6.13
N SER A 86 -0.25 -6.56 6.90
CA SER A 86 0.42 -5.28 6.73
C SER A 86 1.78 -5.31 7.42
N VAL A 87 2.86 -5.30 6.65
CA VAL A 87 4.22 -5.49 7.16
C VAL A 87 4.80 -4.17 7.64
N GLU A 88 5.23 -4.12 8.91
CA GLU A 88 6.03 -3.01 9.43
C GLU A 88 7.49 -3.22 9.00
N TYR A 89 7.84 -2.69 7.83
CA TYR A 89 9.19 -2.78 7.32
C TYR A 89 10.08 -1.68 7.90
N ARG A 90 11.40 -1.92 7.92
CA ARG A 90 12.37 -0.93 8.42
C ARG A 90 12.49 0.21 7.42
N LEU A 91 12.30 1.43 7.91
CA LEU A 91 12.51 2.64 7.12
C LEU A 91 14.00 2.90 6.89
N ALA A 92 14.33 3.45 5.72
CA ALA A 92 15.64 4.01 5.44
C ALA A 92 15.84 5.33 6.21
N GLN A 93 17.10 5.73 6.42
CA GLN A 93 17.41 6.95 7.17
C GLN A 93 17.00 8.20 6.37
N ARG A 94 16.08 8.99 6.95
CA ARG A 94 15.51 10.22 6.39
C ARG A 94 16.55 11.27 5.96
N THR A 95 17.73 11.26 6.59
CA THR A 95 18.78 12.27 6.35
C THR A 95 19.30 12.26 4.92
N TYR A 96 19.36 11.10 4.24
CA TYR A 96 19.78 11.05 2.84
C TYR A 96 18.74 11.66 1.91
N PHE A 97 17.44 11.48 2.21
CA PHE A 97 16.34 11.95 1.37
C PHE A 97 16.10 13.46 1.44
N LEU A 98 16.27 14.12 2.59
CA LEU A 98 15.95 15.56 2.72
C LEU A 98 16.89 16.46 1.91
N PHE A 99 18.14 16.06 1.69
CA PHE A 99 19.06 16.79 0.78
C PHE A 99 18.68 16.64 -0.70
N ASP A 100 18.00 15.55 -1.04
CA ASP A 100 17.59 15.25 -2.41
C ASP A 100 16.18 15.77 -2.73
N VAL A 101 15.27 15.82 -1.75
CA VAL A 101 13.87 16.28 -1.96
C VAL A 101 13.78 17.78 -2.24
N GLU A 102 14.58 18.63 -1.58
CA GLU A 102 14.61 20.06 -1.92
C GLU A 102 15.13 20.29 -3.35
N GLN A 103 16.17 19.56 -3.75
CA GLN A 103 16.68 19.61 -5.13
C GLN A 103 15.68 19.02 -6.14
N MET A 104 14.92 17.99 -5.75
CA MET A 104 13.91 17.35 -6.60
C MET A 104 12.66 18.21 -6.74
N ALA A 105 12.22 18.91 -5.69
CA ALA A 105 11.05 19.79 -5.73
C ALA A 105 11.29 21.03 -6.61
N ASP A 106 12.44 21.69 -6.46
CA ASP A 106 12.82 22.84 -7.31
C ASP A 106 12.96 22.45 -8.78
N PHE A 107 13.34 21.20 -9.06
CA PHE A 107 13.54 20.71 -10.43
C PHE A 107 12.27 20.15 -11.08
N VAL A 108 11.40 19.48 -10.31
CA VAL A 108 10.06 19.06 -10.77
C VAL A 108 9.21 20.29 -11.15
N ALA A 109 9.37 21.41 -10.43
CA ALA A 109 8.75 22.68 -10.81
C ALA A 109 9.19 23.18 -12.20
N VAL A 110 10.45 22.94 -12.59
CA VAL A 110 10.99 23.29 -13.92
C VAL A 110 10.50 22.33 -15.02
N GLU A 111 10.30 21.05 -14.68
CA GLU A 111 9.94 20.03 -15.68
C GLU A 111 8.42 19.89 -15.87
N LEU A 112 7.58 20.28 -14.91
CA LEU A 112 6.12 20.39 -15.11
C LEU A 112 5.74 21.44 -16.17
N GLU A 113 6.62 22.39 -16.49
CA GLU A 113 6.45 23.31 -17.62
C GLU A 113 6.73 22.64 -18.98
N LYS A 114 7.41 21.48 -18.99
CA LYS A 114 7.76 20.70 -20.18
C LYS A 114 6.98 19.38 -20.15
N GLY A 115 5.82 19.33 -20.79
CA GLY A 115 4.91 18.17 -20.75
C GLY A 115 5.56 16.79 -20.98
N GLN A 116 4.87 15.73 -20.55
CA GLN A 116 5.41 14.36 -20.46
C GLN A 116 6.12 13.87 -21.74
N PRO A 117 7.37 13.35 -21.64
CA PRO A 117 8.06 12.75 -22.77
C PRO A 117 7.48 11.38 -23.14
N LYS A 118 7.46 11.06 -24.44
CA LYS A 118 7.05 9.75 -24.99
C LYS A 118 8.20 9.13 -25.79
N GLY A 119 8.47 7.83 -25.58
CA GLY A 119 9.45 7.05 -26.36
C GLY A 119 10.82 6.88 -25.67
N GLU A 120 11.88 6.62 -26.46
CA GLU A 120 13.27 6.33 -26.04
C GLU A 120 13.91 7.36 -25.08
N ASP A 121 13.25 8.48 -24.82
CA ASP A 121 13.67 9.45 -23.81
C ASP A 121 13.27 9.08 -22.37
N PHE A 122 12.54 7.97 -22.15
CA PHE A 122 12.15 7.49 -20.82
C PHE A 122 13.37 7.16 -19.93
N GLU A 123 14.45 6.60 -20.48
CA GLU A 123 15.70 6.34 -19.72
C GLU A 123 16.41 7.62 -19.25
N LYS A 124 15.99 8.78 -19.78
CA LYS A 124 16.51 10.09 -19.39
C LYS A 124 15.59 10.81 -18.41
N THR A 125 14.40 10.26 -18.11
CA THR A 125 13.45 10.88 -17.20
C THR A 125 13.96 10.87 -15.77
N LEU A 126 13.45 11.81 -14.98
CA LEU A 126 13.91 11.99 -13.60
C LEU A 126 13.44 10.83 -12.71
N GLU A 127 12.28 10.25 -13.01
CA GLU A 127 11.77 9.07 -12.33
C GLU A 127 12.73 7.88 -12.49
N TYR A 128 13.29 7.70 -13.70
CA TYR A 128 14.28 6.68 -13.98
C TYR A 128 15.58 6.92 -13.19
N LYS A 129 16.09 8.15 -13.16
CA LYS A 129 17.31 8.51 -12.41
C LYS A 129 17.15 8.41 -10.90
N ALA A 130 15.99 8.80 -10.36
CA ALA A 130 15.67 8.63 -8.94
C ALA A 130 15.64 7.15 -8.57
N TRP A 131 15.06 6.30 -9.44
CA TRP A 131 15.08 4.85 -9.26
C TRP A 131 16.49 4.24 -9.36
N ASP A 132 17.29 4.65 -10.33
CA ASP A 132 18.68 4.20 -10.48
C ASP A 132 19.52 4.61 -9.25
N PHE A 133 19.27 5.78 -8.67
CA PHE A 133 19.94 6.19 -7.44
C PHE A 133 19.52 5.37 -6.21
N VAL A 134 18.21 5.12 -6.04
CA VAL A 134 17.69 4.35 -4.89
C VAL A 134 18.01 2.86 -5.03
N TYR A 135 18.13 2.35 -6.26
CA TYR A 135 18.33 0.93 -6.54
C TYR A 135 19.21 0.69 -7.79
N PRO A 136 20.51 1.07 -7.74
CA PRO A 136 21.43 1.06 -8.90
C PRO A 136 21.75 -0.33 -9.44
N SER A 137 21.25 -1.38 -8.79
CA SER A 137 21.49 -2.78 -9.14
C SER A 137 20.32 -3.43 -9.88
N ALA A 138 19.23 -2.70 -10.16
CA ALA A 138 18.11 -3.20 -10.96
C ALA A 138 18.30 -2.91 -12.46
N PRO A 139 18.83 -3.86 -13.25
CA PRO A 139 18.81 -3.70 -14.70
C PRO A 139 17.36 -3.55 -15.19
N GLY A 140 17.05 -2.42 -15.83
CA GLY A 140 15.72 -2.10 -16.39
C GLY A 140 14.88 -1.07 -15.63
N GLY A 141 15.35 -0.55 -14.48
CA GLY A 141 14.65 0.54 -13.77
C GLY A 141 13.19 0.22 -13.43
N LEU A 142 12.26 1.17 -13.64
CA LEU A 142 10.83 1.02 -13.37
C LEU A 142 10.19 -0.16 -14.14
N ASP A 143 10.70 -0.44 -15.34
CA ASP A 143 10.24 -1.49 -16.23
C ASP A 143 11.04 -2.81 -16.05
N ASN A 144 11.81 -2.92 -14.96
CA ASN A 144 12.48 -4.18 -14.64
C ASN A 144 11.41 -5.28 -14.56
N PRO A 145 11.49 -6.36 -15.36
CA PRO A 145 10.49 -7.42 -15.37
C PRO A 145 10.39 -8.18 -14.04
N MET A 146 11.33 -7.98 -13.10
CA MET A 146 11.22 -8.44 -11.71
C MET A 146 10.44 -7.48 -10.80
N LEU A 147 10.33 -6.20 -11.14
CA LEU A 147 9.52 -5.19 -10.46
C LEU A 147 8.11 -5.09 -11.06
N ASN A 148 7.99 -5.24 -12.38
CA ASN A 148 6.73 -5.29 -13.11
C ASN A 148 6.68 -6.59 -13.93
N PRO A 149 6.26 -7.72 -13.34
CA PRO A 149 6.25 -9.01 -14.02
C PRO A 149 5.17 -9.06 -15.09
N VAL A 150 5.51 -8.60 -16.31
CA VAL A 150 4.85 -8.89 -17.60
C VAL A 150 3.32 -8.92 -17.57
N GLY A 151 2.70 -8.06 -16.76
CA GLY A 151 1.26 -7.92 -16.68
C GLY A 151 0.75 -7.00 -17.79
N GLU A 152 -0.44 -7.29 -18.34
CA GLU A 152 -1.14 -6.29 -19.15
C GLU A 152 -1.44 -5.08 -18.26
N VAL A 153 -0.86 -3.92 -18.61
CA VAL A 153 -1.07 -2.68 -17.88
C VAL A 153 -2.35 -2.04 -18.39
N GLU A 154 -3.35 -1.97 -17.52
CA GLU A 154 -4.54 -1.18 -17.78
C GLU A 154 -4.43 0.17 -17.06
N LEU A 155 -4.40 1.26 -17.84
CA LEU A 155 -4.43 2.62 -17.30
C LEU A 155 -5.88 2.99 -16.97
N PHE A 156 -6.10 3.36 -15.70
CA PHE A 156 -7.39 3.82 -15.21
C PHE A 156 -7.22 5.19 -14.55
N GLU A 157 -7.79 6.21 -15.18
CA GLU A 157 -7.80 7.58 -14.68
C GLU A 157 -9.20 7.91 -14.15
N VAL A 158 -9.26 8.59 -13.00
CA VAL A 158 -10.51 9.08 -12.42
C VAL A 158 -10.48 10.60 -12.48
N GLU A 159 -11.34 11.17 -13.32
CA GLU A 159 -11.40 12.61 -13.54
C GLU A 159 -11.68 13.36 -12.22
N GLY A 160 -10.87 14.39 -11.95
CA GLY A 160 -11.00 15.23 -10.77
C GLY A 160 -10.37 14.67 -9.50
N GLU A 161 -9.73 13.50 -9.55
CA GLU A 161 -9.00 12.92 -8.41
C GLU A 161 -7.48 13.02 -8.61
N GLU A 162 -6.75 13.39 -7.56
CA GLU A 162 -5.28 13.42 -7.57
C GLU A 162 -4.66 12.04 -7.37
N HIS A 163 -3.34 11.93 -7.56
CA HIS A 163 -2.60 10.70 -7.26
C HIS A 163 -2.81 10.24 -5.80
N CYS A 164 -2.99 8.94 -5.59
CA CYS A 164 -3.21 8.35 -4.26
C CYS A 164 -4.43 8.92 -3.50
N TYR A 165 -5.45 9.44 -4.19
CA TYR A 165 -6.67 9.97 -3.55
C TYR A 165 -7.34 8.96 -2.58
N HIS A 166 -7.24 7.66 -2.88
CA HIS A 166 -7.73 6.57 -2.03
C HIS A 166 -7.01 6.39 -0.69
N LEU A 167 -5.84 7.03 -0.50
CA LEU A 167 -5.10 7.03 0.76
C LEU A 167 -5.39 8.28 1.61
N ARG A 168 -5.91 9.35 0.98
CA ARG A 168 -6.04 10.69 1.59
C ARG A 168 -7.47 11.09 1.89
N SER A 169 -8.46 10.55 1.16
CA SER A 169 -9.84 10.84 1.47
C SER A 169 -10.28 10.02 2.68
N GLU A 170 -11.04 10.64 3.58
CA GLU A 170 -11.99 9.89 4.41
C GLU A 170 -12.72 8.92 3.48
N THR A 171 -12.74 7.65 3.82
CA THR A 171 -12.92 6.47 2.95
C THR A 171 -14.32 6.34 2.32
N GLU A 172 -15.04 7.44 2.14
CA GLU A 172 -16.46 7.49 1.82
C GLU A 172 -16.79 8.04 0.42
N THR A 173 -15.83 8.59 -0.33
CA THR A 173 -16.16 9.10 -1.67
C THR A 173 -16.53 7.93 -2.61
N GLU A 174 -17.51 8.16 -3.48
CA GLU A 174 -17.96 7.14 -4.43
C GLU A 174 -16.83 6.71 -5.38
N ASN A 175 -15.90 7.61 -5.69
CA ASN A 175 -14.73 7.31 -6.52
C ASN A 175 -13.75 6.36 -5.81
N VAL A 176 -13.50 6.56 -4.51
CA VAL A 176 -12.65 5.65 -3.73
C VAL A 176 -13.31 4.27 -3.62
N LYS A 177 -14.61 4.20 -3.33
CA LYS A 177 -15.33 2.91 -3.29
C LYS A 177 -15.26 2.17 -4.63
N LYS A 178 -15.43 2.86 -5.76
CA LYS A 178 -15.29 2.25 -7.10
C LYS A 178 -13.88 1.71 -7.34
N LEU A 179 -12.85 2.48 -6.98
CA LEU A 179 -11.46 2.04 -7.11
C LEU A 179 -11.16 0.83 -6.22
N LEU A 180 -11.59 0.85 -4.96
CA LEU A 180 -11.38 -0.27 -4.03
C LEU A 180 -12.08 -1.54 -4.48
N LYS A 181 -13.32 -1.44 -5.01
CA LYS A 181 -14.04 -2.58 -5.60
C LYS A 181 -13.31 -3.15 -6.81
N ARG A 182 -12.79 -2.28 -7.67
CA ARG A 182 -11.99 -2.68 -8.82
C ARG A 182 -10.72 -3.41 -8.37
N LEU A 183 -9.99 -2.85 -7.41
CA LEU A 183 -8.79 -3.48 -6.86
C LEU A 183 -9.12 -4.82 -6.20
N ALA A 184 -10.19 -4.89 -5.41
CA ALA A 184 -10.66 -6.12 -4.80
C ALA A 184 -10.93 -7.20 -5.86
N SER A 185 -11.63 -6.85 -6.95
CA SER A 185 -11.91 -7.79 -8.06
C SER A 185 -10.67 -8.22 -8.84
N PHE A 186 -9.57 -7.48 -8.75
CA PHE A 186 -8.30 -7.88 -9.35
C PHE A 186 -7.54 -8.88 -8.46
N LEU A 187 -7.73 -8.81 -7.15
CA LEU A 187 -7.04 -9.68 -6.18
C LEU A 187 -7.64 -11.09 -6.07
N VAL A 188 -8.92 -11.28 -6.40
CA VAL A 188 -9.68 -12.54 -6.27
C VAL A 188 -10.52 -12.85 -7.49
#